data_AF-A0A843DIW8-F1
#
_entry.id   AF-A0A843DIW8-F1
#
_cell.length_a   1.000
_cell.length_b   1.000
_cell.length_c   1.000
_cell.angle_alpha   90.00
_cell.angle_beta   90.00
_cell.angle_gamma   90.00
#
_symmetry.space_group_name_H-M   'P 1'
#
loop_
_entity.id
_entity.type
_entity.pdbx_description
1 polymer ?
#
loop_
_entity_poly.entity_id
_entity_poly.type
_entity_poly.pdbx_seq_one_letter_code
_entity_poly.pdbx_strand_id
1 'polypeptide(L)'
;MTQINPYPFKCPVCSKEFEDYVLLSTNQCGSSDLDTRPPEMMRSTMNAWIHECPKCGYVARDFDESPEITLEFLKSDTYQNIDFEFEKGLAEKFYKEYLILKQSGNTEDLYYPLLNCAWACDDAGDDKNACEIRKLCIDEISEDNETMSLIRLDLLRRSSQFNRAVEEYSHRTFSDEFLNEICTFQIMLAKSCDDGCYTVEDMQKMG
;
A
#
# COMPACT_ATOMS: atom_id res chain seq x y z
N MET A 1 -2.61 12.82 20.58
CA MET A 1 -2.67 11.52 21.28
C MET A 1 -3.40 10.58 20.36
N THR A 2 -2.85 9.41 20.07
CA THR A 2 -3.51 8.42 19.20
C THR A 2 -4.67 7.76 19.94
N GLN A 3 -5.83 7.71 19.31
CA GLN A 3 -7.04 7.08 19.85
C GLN A 3 -7.51 5.97 18.90
N ILE A 4 -7.48 4.74 19.40
CA ILE A 4 -7.98 3.55 18.72
C ILE A 4 -9.03 2.93 19.65
N ASN A 5 -10.26 2.80 19.16
CA ASN A 5 -11.40 2.35 19.96
C ASN A 5 -12.07 1.14 19.31
N PRO A 6 -12.69 0.26 20.11
CA PRO A 6 -13.55 -0.78 19.57
C PRO A 6 -14.73 -0.15 18.81
N TYR A 7 -15.10 -0.75 17.69
CA TYR A 7 -16.20 -0.34 16.83
C TYR A 7 -16.99 -1.58 16.38
N PRO A 8 -18.33 -1.56 16.51
CA PRO A 8 -19.16 -2.67 16.05
C PRO A 8 -19.33 -2.63 14.54
N PHE A 9 -18.95 -3.71 13.87
CA PHE A 9 -19.12 -3.91 12.44
C PHE A 9 -20.24 -4.90 12.13
N LYS A 10 -20.88 -4.71 10.98
CA LYS A 10 -21.78 -5.69 10.37
C LYS A 10 -21.30 -6.00 8.96
N CYS A 11 -20.89 -7.25 8.73
CA CYS A 11 -20.40 -7.67 7.41
C CYS A 11 -21.49 -7.51 6.34
N PRO A 12 -21.25 -6.74 5.27
CA PRO A 12 -22.26 -6.52 4.23
C PRO A 12 -22.49 -7.79 3.38
N VAL A 13 -21.55 -8.73 3.38
CA VAL A 13 -21.64 -9.98 2.60
C VAL A 13 -22.39 -11.09 3.36
N CYS A 14 -22.11 -11.29 4.65
CA CYS A 14 -22.64 -12.43 5.41
C CYS A 14 -23.53 -12.05 6.61
N SER A 15 -23.77 -10.75 6.81
CA SER A 15 -24.52 -10.16 7.94
C SER A 15 -23.97 -10.47 9.33
N LYS A 16 -22.74 -11.01 9.45
CA LYS A 16 -22.12 -11.27 10.76
C LYS A 16 -21.81 -9.94 11.43
N GLU A 17 -22.31 -9.79 12.66
CA GLU A 17 -21.89 -8.74 13.58
C GLU A 17 -20.62 -9.18 14.33
N PHE A 18 -19.66 -8.28 14.44
CA PHE A 18 -18.40 -8.46 15.15
C PHE A 18 -17.85 -7.11 15.62
N GLU A 19 -16.84 -7.11 16.48
CA GLU A 19 -16.17 -5.91 16.96
C GLU A 19 -14.72 -5.95 16.50
N ASP A 20 -14.19 -4.81 16.05
CA ASP A 20 -12.78 -4.61 15.75
C ASP A 20 -12.38 -3.18 16.11
N TYR A 21 -11.10 -2.86 16.04
CA TYR A 21 -10.57 -1.57 16.48
C TYR A 21 -10.36 -0.59 15.33
N VAL A 22 -10.95 0.60 15.41
CA VAL A 22 -10.81 1.67 14.41
C VAL A 22 -9.96 2.81 14.93
N LEU A 23 -9.21 3.43 14.02
CA LEU A 23 -8.47 4.65 14.30
C LEU A 23 -9.41 5.86 14.30
N LEU A 24 -9.58 6.52 15.45
CA LEU A 24 -10.39 7.75 15.56
C LEU A 24 -9.56 9.02 15.36
N SER A 25 -8.32 9.01 15.86
CA SER A 25 -7.39 10.12 15.66
C SER A 25 -5.95 9.65 15.87
N THR A 26 -5.04 10.26 15.14
CA THR A 26 -3.60 10.13 15.38
C THR A 26 -2.92 11.45 15.07
N ASN A 27 -1.72 11.61 15.61
CA ASN A 27 -0.86 12.72 15.20
C ASN A 27 0.04 12.22 14.07
N GLN A 28 0.26 13.05 13.06
CA GLN A 28 1.33 12.87 12.10
C GLN A 28 2.47 13.81 12.49
N CYS A 29 3.65 13.26 12.75
CA CYS A 29 4.86 14.02 13.04
C CYS A 29 6.04 13.29 12.39
N GLY A 30 6.89 14.04 11.67
CA GLY A 30 7.92 13.50 10.80
C GLY A 30 7.51 13.49 9.33
N SER A 31 8.45 13.12 8.47
CA SER A 31 8.26 13.05 7.02
C SER A 31 7.76 11.66 6.61
N SER A 32 6.98 11.63 5.53
CA SER A 32 6.63 10.36 4.87
C SER A 32 7.82 9.80 4.10
N ASP A 33 7.73 8.52 3.79
CA ASP A 33 8.59 7.88 2.79
C ASP A 33 8.30 8.45 1.38
N LEU A 34 9.21 8.19 0.43
CA LEU A 34 9.08 8.63 -0.96
C LEU A 34 7.89 7.99 -1.69
N ASP A 35 7.42 6.83 -1.23
CA ASP A 35 6.18 6.18 -1.69
C ASP A 35 4.93 6.65 -0.92
N THR A 36 5.07 7.70 -0.09
CA THR A 36 4.03 8.27 0.78
C THR A 36 3.65 7.44 2.01
N ARG A 37 4.38 6.37 2.35
CA ARG A 37 4.18 5.68 3.64
C ARG A 37 4.29 6.70 4.78
N PRO A 38 3.28 6.81 5.66
CA PRO A 38 3.28 7.86 6.65
C PRO A 38 4.30 7.60 7.77
N PRO A 39 4.69 8.64 8.53
CA PRO A 39 5.64 8.50 9.62
C PRO A 39 5.13 7.58 10.74
N GLU A 40 6.05 7.17 11.62
CA GLU A 40 5.89 6.08 12.61
C GLU A 40 4.56 6.14 13.39
N MET A 41 4.20 7.30 13.92
CA MET A 41 3.00 7.47 14.74
C MET A 41 1.70 7.13 14.00
N MET A 42 1.65 7.32 12.69
CA MET A 42 0.51 6.92 11.88
C MET A 42 0.66 5.50 11.35
N ARG A 43 1.80 5.11 10.77
CA ARG A 43 1.97 3.73 10.23
C ARG A 43 1.80 2.64 11.28
N SER A 44 2.21 2.87 12.54
CA SER A 44 1.97 1.95 13.66
C SER A 44 0.48 1.64 13.88
N THR A 45 -0.43 2.43 13.30
CA THR A 45 -1.89 2.23 13.38
C THR A 45 -2.48 1.44 12.21
N MET A 46 -1.67 0.94 11.27
CA MET A 46 -2.13 0.21 10.06
C MET A 46 -3.07 -0.96 10.36
N ASN A 47 -2.91 -1.63 11.50
CA ASN A 47 -3.81 -2.71 11.92
C ASN A 47 -5.27 -2.25 12.10
N ALA A 48 -5.52 -0.96 12.32
CA ALA A 48 -6.83 -0.36 12.48
C ALA A 48 -7.33 0.34 11.19
N TRP A 49 -6.61 0.20 10.06
CA TRP A 49 -7.02 0.76 8.77
C TRP A 49 -7.86 -0.22 7.95
N ILE A 50 -7.78 -1.52 8.26
CA ILE A 50 -8.35 -2.59 7.46
C ILE A 50 -8.97 -3.68 8.35
N HIS A 51 -10.17 -4.11 8.02
CA HIS A 51 -10.97 -5.03 8.84
C HIS A 51 -11.31 -6.30 8.07
N GLU A 52 -11.34 -7.43 8.77
CA GLU A 52 -11.66 -8.74 8.19
C GLU A 52 -12.85 -9.36 8.93
N CYS A 53 -13.88 -9.76 8.18
CA CYS A 53 -15.01 -10.47 8.76
C CYS A 53 -14.58 -11.86 9.24
N PRO A 54 -14.71 -12.19 10.53
CA PRO A 54 -14.26 -13.47 11.07
C PRO A 54 -15.10 -14.68 10.62
N LYS A 55 -16.22 -14.45 9.92
CA LYS A 55 -17.11 -15.52 9.44
C LYS A 55 -16.87 -15.88 7.98
N CYS A 56 -16.72 -14.90 7.09
CA CYS A 56 -16.60 -15.15 5.65
C CYS A 56 -15.28 -14.67 5.05
N GLY A 57 -14.40 -14.06 5.85
CA GLY A 57 -13.11 -13.55 5.38
C GLY A 57 -13.18 -12.29 4.55
N TYR A 58 -14.35 -11.66 4.37
CA TYR A 58 -14.46 -10.39 3.63
C TYR A 58 -13.58 -9.32 4.27
N VAL A 59 -12.74 -8.65 3.47
CA VAL A 59 -11.84 -7.59 3.92
C VAL A 59 -12.23 -6.26 3.30
N ALA A 60 -12.32 -5.21 4.12
CA ALA A 60 -12.51 -3.83 3.67
C ALA A 60 -12.08 -2.84 4.75
N ARG A 61 -11.85 -1.59 4.35
CA ARG A 61 -11.60 -0.45 5.27
C ARG A 61 -12.90 0.06 5.87
N ASP A 62 -13.96 0.04 5.05
CA ASP A 62 -15.30 0.42 5.43
C ASP A 62 -16.27 -0.75 5.12
N PHE A 63 -17.15 -1.03 6.07
CA PHE A 63 -18.16 -2.09 6.00
C PHE A 63 -19.56 -1.54 5.78
N ASP A 64 -19.73 -0.22 5.73
CA ASP A 64 -21.01 0.45 5.45
C ASP A 64 -21.38 0.38 3.96
N GLU A 65 -20.40 0.12 3.09
CA GLU A 65 -20.62 -0.09 1.66
C GLU A 65 -21.22 -1.48 1.36
N SER A 66 -22.04 -1.55 0.31
CA SER A 66 -22.56 -2.81 -0.22
C SER A 66 -21.71 -3.26 -1.40
N PRO A 67 -20.74 -4.17 -1.21
CA PRO A 67 -19.82 -4.56 -2.28
C PRO A 67 -20.53 -5.46 -3.29
N GLU A 68 -20.12 -5.38 -4.56
CA GLU A 68 -20.50 -6.34 -5.61
C GLU A 68 -19.69 -7.66 -5.48
N ILE A 69 -19.61 -8.21 -4.27
CA ILE A 69 -18.85 -9.43 -3.95
C ILE A 69 -19.78 -10.51 -3.39
N THR A 70 -19.59 -11.74 -3.88
CA THR A 70 -20.37 -12.89 -3.47
C THR A 70 -19.66 -13.73 -2.41
N LEU A 71 -20.44 -14.44 -1.59
CA LEU A 71 -19.91 -15.48 -0.70
C LEU A 71 -19.21 -16.62 -1.44
N GLU A 72 -19.55 -16.83 -2.71
CA GLU A 72 -18.91 -17.84 -3.56
C GLU A 72 -17.49 -17.44 -3.91
N PHE A 73 -17.26 -16.18 -4.31
CA PHE A 73 -15.92 -15.66 -4.55
C PHE A 73 -15.04 -15.77 -3.30
N LEU A 74 -15.56 -15.34 -2.14
CA LEU A 74 -14.81 -15.43 -0.89
C LEU A 74 -14.45 -16.87 -0.49
N LYS A 75 -15.15 -17.89 -1.03
CA LYS A 75 -14.84 -19.31 -0.81
C LYS A 75 -14.01 -19.93 -1.93
N SER A 76 -13.74 -19.18 -2.99
CA SER A 76 -12.96 -19.67 -4.12
C SER A 76 -11.50 -19.88 -3.74
N ASP A 77 -10.84 -20.78 -4.45
CA ASP A 77 -9.41 -21.03 -4.24
C ASP A 77 -8.57 -19.76 -4.47
N THR A 78 -8.94 -18.92 -5.45
CA THR A 78 -8.26 -17.64 -5.73
C THR A 78 -8.22 -16.71 -4.51
N TYR A 79 -9.25 -16.74 -3.65
CA TYR A 79 -9.31 -15.88 -2.48
C TYR A 79 -8.74 -16.55 -1.22
N GLN A 80 -8.94 -17.86 -1.08
CA GLN A 80 -8.54 -18.61 0.12
C GLN A 80 -7.07 -19.04 0.09
N ASN A 81 -6.54 -19.33 -1.09
CA ASN A 81 -5.18 -19.82 -1.29
C ASN A 81 -4.38 -18.80 -2.11
N ILE A 82 -4.02 -17.69 -1.46
CA ILE A 82 -3.23 -16.64 -2.08
C ILE A 82 -1.80 -17.12 -2.36
N ASP A 83 -1.19 -16.62 -3.43
CA ASP A 83 0.14 -17.06 -3.90
C ASP A 83 1.32 -16.53 -3.04
N PHE A 84 1.03 -15.93 -1.89
CA PHE A 84 2.00 -15.32 -0.99
C PHE A 84 1.94 -15.93 0.41
N GLU A 85 3.10 -16.27 0.97
CA GLU A 85 3.25 -16.65 2.37
C GLU A 85 3.75 -15.44 3.16
N PHE A 86 2.82 -14.66 3.72
CA PHE A 86 3.17 -13.45 4.49
C PHE A 86 3.59 -13.78 5.92
N GLU A 87 4.65 -13.15 6.43
CA GLU A 87 5.12 -13.37 7.81
C GLU A 87 4.12 -12.90 8.89
N LYS A 88 3.26 -11.93 8.57
CA LYS A 88 2.22 -11.37 9.46
C LYS A 88 0.90 -11.19 8.70
N GLY A 89 -0.23 -11.39 9.39
CA GLY A 89 -1.57 -11.33 8.78
C GLY A 89 -2.03 -9.95 8.28
N LEU A 90 -1.31 -8.86 8.56
CA LEU A 90 -1.69 -7.53 8.08
C LEU A 90 -1.47 -7.37 6.57
N ALA A 91 -0.35 -7.83 6.04
CA ALA A 91 -0.07 -7.79 4.61
C ALA A 91 -1.10 -8.62 3.82
N GLU A 92 -1.47 -9.78 4.36
CA GLU A 92 -2.51 -10.65 3.82
C GLU A 92 -3.86 -9.92 3.70
N LYS A 93 -4.28 -9.16 4.72
CA LYS A 93 -5.53 -8.38 4.66
C LYS A 93 -5.53 -7.39 3.51
N PHE A 94 -4.45 -6.60 3.35
CA PHE A 94 -4.35 -5.66 2.23
C PHE A 94 -4.31 -6.36 0.87
N TYR A 95 -3.65 -7.53 0.77
CA TYR A 95 -3.68 -8.32 -0.46
C TYR A 95 -5.10 -8.86 -0.78
N LYS A 96 -5.84 -9.32 0.24
CA LYS A 96 -7.25 -9.72 0.11
C LYS A 96 -8.16 -8.56 -0.31
N GLU A 97 -7.91 -7.34 0.17
CA GLU A 97 -8.59 -6.12 -0.29
C GLU A 97 -8.35 -5.91 -1.79
N TYR A 98 -7.10 -6.04 -2.27
CA TYR A 98 -6.77 -5.99 -3.70
C TYR A 98 -7.57 -7.02 -4.51
N LEU A 99 -7.64 -8.28 -4.06
CA LEU A 99 -8.40 -9.32 -4.75
C LEU A 99 -9.91 -9.01 -4.81
N ILE A 100 -10.46 -8.42 -3.75
CA ILE A 100 -11.86 -7.96 -3.70
C ILE A 100 -12.10 -6.85 -4.73
N LEU A 101 -11.28 -5.81 -4.74
CA LEU A 101 -11.42 -4.71 -5.71
C LEU A 101 -11.28 -5.19 -7.15
N LYS A 102 -10.32 -6.10 -7.39
CA LYS A 102 -10.10 -6.70 -8.71
C LYS A 102 -11.32 -7.50 -9.17
N GLN A 103 -11.94 -8.25 -8.25
CA GLN A 103 -13.14 -9.03 -8.54
C GLN A 103 -14.39 -8.17 -8.75
N SER A 104 -14.54 -7.06 -8.02
CA SER A 104 -15.67 -6.14 -8.19
C SER A 104 -15.55 -5.27 -9.45
N GLY A 105 -14.42 -5.32 -10.16
CA GLY A 105 -14.16 -4.50 -11.34
C GLY A 105 -13.86 -3.03 -11.01
N ASN A 106 -13.63 -2.70 -9.74
CA ASN A 106 -13.16 -1.38 -9.35
C ASN A 106 -11.64 -1.29 -9.60
N THR A 107 -11.27 -0.71 -10.74
CA THR A 107 -9.89 -0.69 -11.20
C THR A 107 -9.12 0.59 -10.84
N GLU A 108 -9.80 1.67 -10.43
CA GLU A 108 -9.16 2.98 -10.27
C GLU A 108 -8.13 3.02 -9.13
N ASP A 109 -8.32 2.20 -8.09
CA ASP A 109 -7.49 2.22 -6.88
C ASP A 109 -6.83 0.87 -6.53
N LEU A 110 -6.65 -0.03 -7.52
CA LEU A 110 -6.04 -1.36 -7.28
C LEU A 110 -4.61 -1.30 -6.72
N TYR A 111 -3.87 -0.25 -7.05
CA TYR A 111 -2.51 -0.04 -6.53
C TYR A 111 -2.50 0.22 -5.02
N TYR A 112 -3.55 0.82 -4.45
CA TYR A 112 -3.51 1.35 -3.10
C TYR A 112 -3.45 0.26 -2.02
N PRO A 113 -4.26 -0.82 -2.07
CA PRO A 113 -4.05 -1.96 -1.18
C PRO A 113 -2.72 -2.66 -1.40
N LEU A 114 -2.21 -2.74 -2.65
CA LEU A 114 -0.91 -3.33 -2.92
C LEU A 114 0.24 -2.53 -2.28
N LEU A 115 0.17 -1.20 -2.35
CA LEU A 115 1.11 -0.32 -1.68
C LEU A 115 1.10 -0.53 -0.16
N ASN A 116 -0.08 -0.56 0.46
CA ASN A 116 -0.24 -0.86 1.88
C ASN A 116 0.24 -2.27 2.26
N CYS A 117 0.07 -3.25 1.36
CA CYS A 117 0.58 -4.61 1.54
C CYS A 117 2.11 -4.61 1.56
N ALA A 118 2.77 -3.90 0.63
CA ALA A 118 4.22 -3.75 0.62
C ALA A 118 4.73 -3.05 1.89
N TRP A 119 4.04 -2.02 2.37
CA TRP A 119 4.36 -1.37 3.65
C TRP A 119 4.26 -2.33 4.84
N ALA A 120 3.20 -3.13 4.89
CA ALA A 120 3.04 -4.13 5.95
C ALA A 120 4.13 -5.21 5.91
N CYS A 121 4.62 -5.57 4.71
CA CYS A 121 5.76 -6.47 4.55
C CYS A 121 7.06 -5.82 5.06
N ASP A 122 7.33 -4.56 4.71
CA ASP A 122 8.50 -3.84 5.23
C ASP A 122 8.49 -3.78 6.77
N ASP A 123 7.34 -3.51 7.39
CA ASP A 123 7.17 -3.45 8.85
C ASP A 123 7.25 -4.85 9.51
N ALA A 124 7.10 -5.91 8.72
CA ALA A 124 7.32 -7.29 9.13
C ALA A 124 8.80 -7.71 8.99
N GLY A 125 9.58 -7.05 8.15
CA GLY A 125 10.90 -7.52 7.72
C GLY A 125 10.84 -8.55 6.58
N ASP A 126 9.69 -8.63 5.90
CA ASP A 126 9.43 -9.57 4.80
C ASP A 126 9.83 -8.95 3.45
N ASP A 127 11.14 -8.73 3.28
CA ASP A 127 11.71 -8.02 2.13
C ASP A 127 11.36 -8.70 0.79
N LYS A 128 11.27 -10.03 0.79
CA LYS A 128 10.96 -10.82 -0.40
C LYS A 128 9.55 -10.50 -0.90
N ASN A 129 8.53 -10.63 -0.05
CA ASN A 129 7.16 -10.34 -0.47
C ASN A 129 6.99 -8.84 -0.72
N ALA A 130 7.65 -7.96 0.04
CA ALA A 130 7.62 -6.53 -0.22
C ALA A 130 8.09 -6.21 -1.65
N CYS A 131 9.17 -6.84 -2.12
CA CYS A 131 9.68 -6.68 -3.48
C CYS A 131 8.69 -7.19 -4.54
N GLU A 132 8.13 -8.40 -4.37
CA GLU A 132 7.19 -8.97 -5.34
C GLU A 132 5.86 -8.19 -5.41
N ILE A 133 5.34 -7.73 -4.27
CA ILE A 133 4.12 -6.90 -4.23
C ILE A 133 4.36 -5.55 -4.91
N ARG A 134 5.55 -4.95 -4.78
CA ARG A 134 5.88 -3.72 -5.52
C ARG A 134 5.87 -3.93 -7.02
N LYS A 135 6.35 -5.08 -7.52
CA LYS A 135 6.28 -5.43 -8.95
C LYS A 135 4.84 -5.49 -9.43
N LEU A 136 3.96 -6.13 -8.66
CA LEU A 136 2.53 -6.18 -8.97
C LEU A 136 1.90 -4.77 -8.92
N CYS A 137 2.24 -3.95 -7.93
CA CYS A 137 1.72 -2.59 -7.79
C CYS A 137 2.09 -1.69 -8.97
N ILE A 138 3.29 -1.86 -9.55
CA ILE A 138 3.74 -1.11 -10.75
C ILE A 138 2.83 -1.34 -11.96
N ASP A 139 2.23 -2.54 -12.08
CA ASP A 139 1.33 -2.88 -13.19
C ASP A 139 -0.08 -2.30 -13.00
N GLU A 140 -0.46 -1.97 -11.76
CA GLU A 140 -1.80 -1.48 -11.40
C GLU A 140 -1.84 0.04 -11.15
N ILE A 141 -0.70 0.68 -10.84
CA ILE A 141 -0.63 2.12 -10.57
C ILE A 141 -0.71 2.93 -11.87
N SER A 142 -1.66 3.87 -11.94
CA SER A 142 -1.74 4.82 -13.05
C SER A 142 -0.76 5.98 -12.83
N GLU A 143 -0.23 6.53 -13.94
CA GLU A 143 0.65 7.69 -13.89
C GLU A 143 -0.10 8.99 -14.24
N ASP A 144 -1.42 9.01 -14.04
CA ASP A 144 -2.27 10.14 -14.44
C ASP A 144 -2.04 11.41 -13.61
N ASN A 145 -1.39 11.27 -12.44
CA ASN A 145 -0.92 12.39 -11.65
C ASN A 145 0.56 12.25 -11.28
N GLU A 146 1.18 13.39 -11.01
CA GLU A 146 2.61 13.51 -10.76
C GLU A 146 3.06 12.79 -9.47
N THR A 147 2.23 12.78 -8.44
CA THR A 147 2.51 12.04 -7.20
C THR A 147 2.57 10.55 -7.46
N MET A 148 1.60 9.99 -8.20
CA MET A 148 1.60 8.57 -8.56
C MET A 148 2.78 8.20 -9.45
N SER A 149 3.17 9.09 -10.36
CA SER A 149 4.39 8.91 -11.15
C SER A 149 5.63 8.77 -10.26
N LEU A 150 5.76 9.59 -9.20
CA LEU A 150 6.89 9.52 -8.27
C LEU A 150 6.83 8.31 -7.32
N ILE A 151 5.63 7.89 -6.89
CA ILE A 151 5.44 6.64 -6.15
C ILE A 151 5.88 5.47 -7.03
N ARG A 152 5.48 5.45 -8.30
CA ARG A 152 5.86 4.40 -9.24
C ARG A 152 7.38 4.34 -9.46
N LEU A 153 8.06 5.49 -9.51
CA LEU A 153 9.52 5.55 -9.51
C LEU A 153 10.12 4.89 -8.26
N ASP A 154 9.56 5.14 -7.07
CA ASP A 154 10.02 4.50 -5.83
C ASP A 154 9.79 2.99 -5.88
N LEU A 155 8.61 2.54 -6.34
CA LEU A 155 8.29 1.13 -6.51
C LEU A 155 9.27 0.42 -7.44
N LEU A 156 9.62 1.03 -8.59
CA LEU A 156 10.62 0.48 -9.51
C LEU A 156 11.98 0.33 -8.83
N ARG A 157 12.42 1.35 -8.10
CA ARG A 157 13.70 1.35 -7.39
C ARG A 157 13.73 0.29 -6.28
N ARG A 158 12.71 0.26 -5.43
CA ARG A 158 12.58 -0.66 -4.29
C ARG A 158 12.22 -2.10 -4.69
N SER A 159 11.97 -2.34 -5.98
CA SER A 159 11.90 -3.69 -6.58
C SER A 159 13.11 -4.02 -7.47
N SER A 160 14.20 -3.26 -7.31
CA SER A 160 15.48 -3.41 -8.02
C SER A 160 15.39 -3.28 -9.55
N GLN A 161 14.33 -2.65 -10.08
CA GLN A 161 14.17 -2.34 -11.50
C GLN A 161 14.89 -1.03 -11.87
N PHE A 162 16.16 -0.90 -11.44
CA PHE A 162 16.92 0.35 -11.50
C PHE A 162 17.09 0.92 -12.91
N ASN A 163 17.42 0.07 -13.89
CA ASN A 163 17.59 0.52 -15.28
C ASN A 163 16.29 1.12 -15.82
N ARG A 164 15.15 0.47 -15.54
CA ARG A 164 13.83 0.93 -15.95
C ARG A 164 13.45 2.24 -15.26
N ALA A 165 13.73 2.38 -13.95
CA ALA A 165 13.58 3.64 -13.23
C ALA A 165 14.39 4.78 -13.87
N VAL A 166 15.66 4.55 -14.19
CA VAL A 166 16.53 5.57 -14.81
C VAL A 166 16.05 5.92 -16.23
N GLU A 167 15.75 4.93 -17.06
CA GLU A 167 15.29 5.14 -18.44
C GLU A 167 13.96 5.89 -18.50
N GLU A 168 12.98 5.53 -17.66
CA GLU A 168 11.64 6.11 -17.71
C GLU A 168 11.54 7.52 -17.12
N TYR A 169 12.44 7.89 -16.18
CA TYR A 169 12.31 9.14 -15.41
C TYR A 169 13.43 10.17 -15.62
N SER A 170 14.59 9.81 -16.18
CA SER A 170 15.73 10.76 -16.34
C SER A 170 15.44 12.00 -17.20
N HIS A 171 14.41 11.93 -18.04
CA HIS A 171 14.01 13.02 -18.92
C HIS A 171 12.62 13.58 -18.59
N ARG A 172 11.99 13.10 -17.50
CA ARG A 172 10.71 13.63 -17.05
C ARG A 172 10.90 14.93 -16.28
N THR A 173 9.94 15.83 -16.45
CA THR A 173 9.84 17.08 -15.70
C THR A 173 8.47 17.17 -15.07
N PHE A 174 8.42 17.58 -13.82
CA PHE A 174 7.19 17.76 -13.04
C PHE A 174 6.84 19.24 -12.91
N SER A 175 5.59 19.52 -12.56
CA SER A 175 5.03 20.87 -12.51
C SER A 175 5.67 21.76 -11.44
N ASP A 176 6.20 21.16 -10.38
CA ASP A 176 6.81 21.86 -9.25
C ASP A 176 8.29 21.47 -9.06
N GLU A 177 9.12 22.42 -8.63
CA GLU A 177 10.56 22.24 -8.40
C GLU A 177 10.83 21.13 -7.37
N PHE A 178 10.04 21.07 -6.29
CA PHE A 178 10.15 20.06 -5.25
C PHE A 178 9.92 18.63 -5.78
N LEU A 179 8.97 18.45 -6.70
CA LEU A 179 8.73 17.15 -7.34
C LEU A 179 9.89 16.75 -8.25
N ASN A 180 10.52 17.72 -8.92
CA ASN A 180 11.73 17.48 -9.70
C ASN A 180 12.94 17.13 -8.81
N GLU A 181 13.06 17.72 -7.62
CA GLU A 181 14.07 17.36 -6.63
C GLU A 181 13.88 15.91 -6.15
N ILE A 182 12.65 15.51 -5.81
CA ILE A 182 12.31 14.13 -5.44
C ILE A 182 12.68 13.17 -6.59
N CYS A 183 12.29 13.49 -7.82
CA CYS A 183 12.63 12.67 -8.99
C CYS A 183 14.15 12.51 -9.16
N THR A 184 14.89 13.63 -9.10
CA THR A 184 16.34 13.65 -9.26
C THR A 184 17.03 12.83 -8.19
N PHE A 185 16.58 12.96 -6.95
CA PHE A 185 17.08 12.17 -5.81
C PHE A 185 16.85 10.67 -6.03
N GLN A 186 15.63 10.26 -6.41
CA GLN A 186 15.33 8.86 -6.69
C GLN A 186 16.13 8.29 -7.88
N ILE A 187 16.35 9.08 -8.93
CA ILE A 187 17.20 8.67 -10.07
C ILE A 187 18.66 8.50 -9.62
N MET A 188 19.16 9.37 -8.73
CA MET A 188 20.51 9.22 -8.16
C MET A 188 20.65 7.88 -7.44
N LEU A 189 19.70 7.57 -6.54
CA LEU A 189 19.64 6.29 -5.81
C LEU A 189 19.55 5.09 -6.77
N ALA A 190 18.70 5.19 -7.81
CA ALA A 190 18.57 4.13 -8.80
C ALA A 190 19.88 3.91 -9.58
N LYS A 191 20.62 4.98 -9.94
CA LYS A 191 21.93 4.87 -10.60
C LYS A 191 23.00 4.22 -9.72
N SER A 192 22.87 4.32 -8.39
CA SER A 192 23.73 3.61 -7.44
C SER A 192 23.21 2.22 -7.05
N CYS A 193 22.14 1.72 -7.69
CA CYS A 193 21.46 0.47 -7.35
C CYS A 193 21.00 0.40 -5.88
N ASP A 194 20.55 1.52 -5.34
CA ASP A 194 20.08 1.63 -3.96
C ASP A 194 18.57 1.42 -3.89
N ASP A 195 18.13 0.32 -3.28
CA ASP A 195 16.74 -0.06 -3.03
C ASP A 195 16.25 0.28 -1.61
N GLY A 196 17.04 1.04 -0.84
CA GLY A 196 16.74 1.43 0.53
C GLY A 196 15.45 2.25 0.67
N CYS A 197 14.89 2.26 1.87
CA CYS A 197 13.76 3.11 2.20
C CYS A 197 14.26 4.52 2.56
N TYR A 198 13.71 5.55 1.93
CA TYR A 198 14.05 6.94 2.18
C TYR A 198 12.81 7.77 2.42
N THR A 199 12.98 8.82 3.21
CA THR A 199 11.96 9.84 3.46
C THR A 199 12.16 11.07 2.57
N VAL A 200 11.12 11.88 2.49
CA VAL A 200 11.20 13.23 1.89
C VAL A 200 12.25 14.10 2.61
N GLU A 201 12.48 13.88 3.91
CA GLU A 201 13.50 14.61 4.68
C GLU A 201 14.93 14.20 4.30
N ASP A 202 15.14 12.94 3.94
CA ASP A 202 16.47 12.44 3.55
C ASP A 202 16.95 13.09 2.25
N MET A 203 16.03 13.32 1.32
CA MET A 203 16.29 14.10 0.09
C MET A 203 16.79 15.52 0.43
N GLN A 204 16.13 16.20 1.37
CA GLN A 204 16.49 17.57 1.79
C GLN A 204 17.83 17.66 2.52
N LYS A 205 18.32 16.55 3.11
CA LYS A 205 19.62 16.51 3.79
C LYS A 205 20.80 16.31 2.84
N MET A 206 20.53 15.88 1.61
CA MET A 206 21.55 15.60 0.59
C MET A 206 21.68 16.70 -0.48
N GLY A 207 20.76 17.68 -0.50
CA GLY A 207 20.84 18.90 -1.32
C GLY A 207 21.60 20.03 -0.61
#